data_AF-A0A416G9X4-F1
#
_entry.id   AF-A0A416G9X4-F1
#
_cell.length_a   1.000
_cell.length_b   1.000
_cell.length_c   1.000
_cell.angle_alpha   90.00
_cell.angle_beta   90.00
_cell.angle_gamma   90.00
#
_symmetry.space_group_name_H-M   'P 1'
#
loop_
_entity.id
_entity.type
_entity.pdbx_description
1 polymer ?
#
loop_
_entity_poly.entity_id
_entity_poly.type
_entity_poly.pdbx_seq_one_letter_code
_entity_poly.pdbx_strand_id
1 'polypeptide(L)'
;MEDITKTFAIQWVGPFKDIQQMKDYLKKNSTCDNSLFNFYFFSGNKRGKGYSNARTYAYFGIHKKADGIEKRLNSYHTHYKDFHENDNMRIWIGAFGNEMDQTEENIEDAETLFIRTYGHNVLTENIKKVYANIKESICIINLFYKTNEEPWRRKPADILFMDDVLIHETEEKTKRTLVAKLKSVEW
;
A
#
# COMPACT_ATOMS: atom_id res chain seq x y z
N MET A 1 18.78 -17.19 -6.21
CA MET A 1 17.85 -16.07 -6.50
C MET A 1 17.96 -15.79 -8.01
N GLU A 2 17.85 -16.83 -8.84
CA GLU A 2 18.00 -16.73 -10.31
C GLU A 2 16.63 -16.56 -11.00
N ASP A 3 15.53 -16.75 -10.27
CA ASP A 3 14.18 -16.84 -10.83
C ASP A 3 13.27 -15.64 -10.55
N ILE A 4 13.78 -14.52 -10.01
CA ILE A 4 12.98 -13.29 -9.85
C ILE A 4 12.79 -12.62 -11.21
N THR A 5 11.57 -12.62 -11.73
CA THR A 5 11.24 -12.04 -13.05
C THR A 5 10.89 -10.57 -12.98
N LYS A 6 10.33 -10.12 -11.85
CA LYS A 6 9.90 -8.74 -11.62
C LYS A 6 10.50 -8.20 -10.32
N THR A 7 11.16 -7.05 -10.39
CA THR A 7 11.68 -6.34 -9.20
C THR A 7 11.17 -4.91 -9.19
N PHE A 8 10.51 -4.51 -8.12
CA PHE A 8 9.90 -3.20 -7.97
C PHE A 8 10.42 -2.50 -6.72
N ALA A 9 10.64 -1.20 -6.83
CA ALA A 9 10.66 -0.32 -5.67
C ALA A 9 9.30 0.38 -5.57
N ILE A 10 8.69 0.40 -4.39
CA ILE A 10 7.45 1.15 -4.14
C ILE A 10 7.72 2.19 -3.05
N GLN A 11 7.46 3.45 -3.36
CA GLN A 11 7.59 4.57 -2.44
C GLN A 11 6.22 4.87 -1.84
N TRP A 12 6.11 4.74 -0.52
CA TRP A 12 4.92 5.00 0.27
C TRP A 12 5.05 6.33 0.99
N VAL A 13 4.02 7.18 0.90
CA VAL A 13 3.97 8.46 1.59
C VAL A 13 2.80 8.49 2.56
N GLY A 14 3.07 8.91 3.80
CA GLY A 14 2.06 9.04 4.84
C GLY A 14 2.63 9.10 6.26
N PRO A 15 1.76 8.93 7.28
CA PRO A 15 0.31 8.83 7.13
C PRO A 15 -0.35 10.22 6.97
N PHE A 16 -1.39 10.30 6.14
CA PHE A 16 -2.36 11.41 6.16
C PHE A 16 -3.49 11.09 7.14
N LYS A 17 -4.02 12.10 7.84
CA LYS A 17 -5.13 11.90 8.78
C LYS A 17 -6.51 11.87 8.12
N ASP A 18 -6.62 12.40 6.91
CA ASP A 18 -7.87 12.51 6.16
C ASP A 18 -7.58 12.68 4.66
N ILE A 19 -8.63 12.57 3.83
CA ILE A 19 -8.52 12.76 2.37
C ILE A 19 -8.09 14.18 2.01
N GLN A 20 -8.44 15.19 2.81
CA GLN A 20 -8.13 16.57 2.47
C GLN A 20 -6.61 16.81 2.54
N GLN A 21 -5.95 16.33 3.59
CA GLN A 21 -4.49 16.37 3.74
C GLN A 21 -3.78 15.63 2.60
N MET A 22 -4.30 14.48 2.18
CA MET A 22 -3.77 13.75 1.03
C MET A 22 -3.91 14.58 -0.26
N LYS A 23 -5.08 15.17 -0.51
CA LYS A 23 -5.31 16.03 -1.68
C LYS A 23 -4.44 17.28 -1.67
N ASP A 24 -4.20 17.87 -0.50
CA ASP A 24 -3.35 19.05 -0.38
C ASP A 24 -1.88 18.71 -0.61
N TYR A 25 -1.44 17.52 -0.19
CA TYR A 25 -0.12 16.99 -0.53
C TYR A 25 0.05 16.80 -2.05
N LEU A 26 -0.92 16.17 -2.72
CA LEU A 26 -0.87 15.91 -4.17
C LEU A 26 -0.87 17.18 -5.05
N LYS A 27 -1.18 18.35 -4.48
CA LYS A 27 -1.15 19.65 -5.18
C LYS A 27 0.20 20.38 -5.04
N LYS A 28 1.13 19.87 -4.23
CA LYS A 28 2.42 20.53 -4.01
C LYS A 28 3.31 20.32 -5.23
N ASN A 29 3.92 21.39 -5.73
CA ASN A 29 4.88 21.32 -6.84
C ASN A 29 6.17 20.56 -6.49
N SER A 30 6.43 20.32 -5.21
CA SER A 30 7.59 19.56 -4.72
C SER A 30 7.37 18.05 -4.66
N THR A 31 6.13 17.61 -4.85
CA THR A 31 5.75 16.19 -4.80
C THR A 31 5.84 15.59 -6.20
N CYS A 32 6.10 14.29 -6.30
CA CYS A 32 6.08 13.58 -7.57
C CYS A 32 4.71 13.72 -8.27
N ASP A 33 4.69 13.53 -9.59
CA ASP A 33 3.47 13.67 -10.39
C ASP A 33 2.33 12.81 -9.79
N ASN A 34 1.19 13.44 -9.51
CA ASN A 34 0.06 12.82 -8.82
C ASN A 34 -0.52 11.62 -9.59
N SER A 35 -0.29 11.55 -10.90
CA SER A 35 -0.69 10.44 -11.77
C SER A 35 0.07 9.15 -11.50
N LEU A 36 1.23 9.22 -10.84
CA LEU A 36 2.11 8.08 -10.56
C LEU A 36 1.68 7.27 -9.34
N PHE A 37 0.76 7.80 -8.51
CA PHE A 37 0.25 7.09 -7.35
C PHE A 37 -0.78 6.04 -7.77
N ASN A 38 -0.37 4.78 -7.77
CA ASN A 38 -1.25 3.65 -8.09
C ASN A 38 -1.76 2.88 -6.88
N PHE A 39 -1.11 3.01 -5.72
CA PHE A 39 -1.44 2.23 -4.54
C PHE A 39 -1.98 3.10 -3.42
N TYR A 40 -2.92 2.59 -2.64
CA TYR A 40 -3.32 3.21 -1.39
C TYR A 40 -3.62 2.17 -0.33
N PHE A 41 -3.28 2.53 0.90
CA PHE A 41 -3.64 1.81 2.10
C PHE A 41 -4.31 2.78 3.05
N PHE A 42 -5.42 2.38 3.67
CA PHE A 42 -5.96 3.13 4.79
C PHE A 42 -6.45 2.24 5.91
N SER A 43 -6.33 2.75 7.12
CA SER A 43 -6.78 2.09 8.33
C SER A 43 -7.42 3.08 9.29
N GLY A 44 -8.34 2.59 10.12
CA GLY A 44 -9.08 3.41 11.07
C GLY A 44 -10.30 2.69 11.62
N ASN A 45 -11.13 3.40 12.37
CA ASN A 45 -12.39 2.86 12.87
C ASN A 45 -13.50 3.03 11.82
N LYS A 46 -14.48 2.14 11.84
CA LYS A 46 -15.67 2.21 10.98
C LYS A 46 -16.87 2.84 11.67
N ARG A 47 -17.76 3.42 10.86
CA ARG A 47 -19.00 4.06 11.27
C ARG A 47 -20.22 3.19 11.08
N GLY A 48 -21.17 3.31 12.01
CA GLY A 48 -22.48 2.68 11.92
C GLY A 48 -22.70 1.53 12.89
N LYS A 49 -23.93 1.04 12.90
CA LYS A 49 -24.39 -0.02 13.82
C LYS A 49 -23.66 -1.33 13.51
N GLY A 50 -23.03 -1.92 14.53
CA GLY A 50 -22.32 -3.21 14.41
C GLY A 50 -20.79 -3.12 14.31
N TYR A 51 -20.23 -1.91 14.20
CA TYR A 51 -18.79 -1.70 14.24
C TYR A 51 -18.33 -1.26 15.64
N SER A 52 -17.21 -1.82 16.11
CA SER A 52 -16.62 -1.47 17.40
C SER A 52 -15.67 -0.28 17.25
N ASN A 53 -15.81 0.72 18.12
CA ASN A 53 -14.89 1.86 18.21
C ASN A 53 -13.47 1.47 18.68
N ALA A 54 -13.32 0.26 19.25
CA ALA A 54 -12.02 -0.25 19.67
C ALA A 54 -11.29 -1.04 18.57
N ARG A 55 -11.98 -1.37 17.47
CA ARG A 55 -11.43 -2.17 16.38
C ARG A 55 -10.94 -1.28 15.24
N THR A 56 -9.69 -1.50 14.84
CA THR A 56 -9.13 -0.94 13.61
C THR A 56 -9.43 -1.86 12.44
N TYR A 57 -9.94 -1.28 11.36
CA TYR A 57 -10.15 -1.92 10.06
C TYR A 57 -9.10 -1.39 9.11
N ALA A 58 -8.77 -2.17 8.08
CA ALA A 58 -7.80 -1.75 7.07
C ALA A 58 -8.14 -2.26 5.69
N TYR A 59 -7.80 -1.46 4.69
CA TYR A 59 -7.99 -1.75 3.27
C TYR A 59 -6.75 -1.35 2.48
N PHE A 60 -6.40 -2.20 1.52
CA PHE A 60 -5.43 -1.92 0.48
C PHE A 60 -6.15 -1.87 -0.87
N GLY A 61 -5.84 -0.91 -1.73
CA GLY A 61 -6.40 -0.87 -3.06
C GLY A 61 -5.47 -0.21 -4.06
N ILE A 62 -5.89 -0.28 -5.33
CA ILE A 62 -5.17 0.29 -6.45
C ILE A 62 -5.99 1.29 -7.26
N HIS A 63 -5.29 2.12 -8.00
CA HIS A 63 -5.78 2.97 -9.08
C HIS A 63 -4.90 2.76 -10.32
N LYS A 64 -5.48 2.15 -11.35
CA LYS A 64 -4.76 1.79 -12.58
C LYS A 64 -4.60 2.94 -13.57
N LYS A 65 -5.45 3.97 -13.47
CA LYS A 65 -5.42 5.09 -14.42
C LYS A 65 -4.38 6.09 -13.97
N ALA A 66 -3.53 6.54 -14.90
CA ALA A 66 -2.58 7.62 -14.68
C ALA A 66 -3.28 9.00 -14.73
N ASP A 67 -4.25 9.22 -13.84
CA ASP A 67 -5.08 10.43 -13.86
C ASP A 67 -5.36 11.03 -12.48
N GLY A 68 -4.58 10.61 -11.48
CA GLY A 68 -4.61 11.09 -10.10
C GLY A 68 -5.34 10.12 -9.17
N ILE A 69 -4.67 9.67 -8.12
CA ILE A 69 -5.22 8.71 -7.14
C ILE A 69 -6.48 9.23 -6.43
N GLU A 70 -6.63 10.55 -6.29
CA GLU A 70 -7.78 11.20 -5.68
C GLU A 70 -9.09 10.99 -6.46
N LYS A 71 -9.02 10.62 -7.74
CA LYS A 71 -10.21 10.22 -8.50
C LYS A 71 -10.74 8.87 -8.05
N ARG A 72 -9.90 8.02 -7.49
CA ARG A 72 -10.27 6.72 -6.93
C ARG A 72 -10.49 6.78 -5.42
N LEU A 73 -9.51 7.27 -4.68
CA LEU A 73 -9.58 7.42 -3.23
C LEU A 73 -10.18 8.78 -2.87
N ASN A 74 -11.50 8.81 -2.74
CA ASN A 74 -12.27 9.99 -2.33
C ASN A 74 -13.40 9.61 -1.37
N SER A 75 -14.19 10.59 -0.95
CA SER A 75 -15.31 10.44 -0.01
C SER A 75 -16.40 9.46 -0.47
N TYR A 76 -16.47 9.17 -1.77
CA TYR A 76 -17.42 8.20 -2.35
C TYR A 76 -16.81 6.81 -2.54
N HIS A 77 -15.53 6.61 -2.22
CA HIS A 77 -14.87 5.32 -2.36
C HIS A 77 -15.57 4.26 -1.50
N THR A 78 -15.95 3.14 -2.11
CA THR A 78 -16.86 2.14 -1.54
C THR A 78 -16.42 1.65 -0.17
N HIS A 79 -15.12 1.42 0.04
CA HIS A 79 -14.61 0.98 1.34
C HIS A 79 -14.35 2.15 2.28
N TYR A 80 -13.93 3.30 1.76
CA TYR A 80 -13.51 4.45 2.57
C TYR A 80 -14.69 5.14 3.24
N LYS A 81 -15.82 5.26 2.53
CA LYS A 81 -17.02 5.94 3.02
C LYS A 81 -17.57 5.37 4.34
N ASP A 82 -17.17 4.15 4.71
CA ASP A 82 -17.60 3.50 5.94
C ASP A 82 -16.61 3.75 7.10
N PHE A 83 -15.50 4.44 6.86
CA PHE A 83 -14.53 4.81 7.89
C PHE A 83 -14.89 6.15 8.54
N HIS A 84 -14.52 6.29 9.80
CA HIS A 84 -14.55 7.55 10.53
C HIS A 84 -13.23 8.29 10.33
N GLU A 85 -13.30 9.48 9.71
CA GLU A 85 -12.18 10.44 9.72
C GLU A 85 -12.05 11.02 11.14
N ASN A 86 -11.21 10.39 11.96
CA ASN A 86 -10.91 10.77 13.34
C ASN A 86 -9.40 10.65 13.60
N ASP A 87 -8.96 10.85 14.85
CA ASP A 87 -7.55 10.78 15.22
C ASP A 87 -6.86 9.43 14.94
N ASN A 88 -7.61 8.36 14.67
CA ASN A 88 -7.11 7.03 14.35
C ASN A 88 -7.00 6.76 12.85
N MET A 89 -7.50 7.66 12.00
CA MET A 89 -7.47 7.47 10.55
C MET A 89 -6.04 7.65 10.01
N ARG A 90 -5.57 6.68 9.23
CA ARG A 90 -4.24 6.68 8.61
C ARG A 90 -4.39 6.32 7.15
N ILE A 91 -3.98 7.20 6.26
CA ILE A 91 -3.96 6.98 4.81
C ILE A 91 -2.51 7.02 4.33
N TRP A 92 -2.16 6.07 3.49
CA TRP A 92 -0.89 5.99 2.77
C TRP A 92 -1.18 5.87 1.29
N ILE A 93 -0.36 6.53 0.48
CA ILE A 93 -0.38 6.40 -0.98
C ILE A 93 0.98 5.91 -1.44
N GLY A 94 1.00 5.07 -2.46
CA GLY A 94 2.20 4.43 -2.99
C GLY A 94 2.33 4.61 -4.49
N ALA A 95 3.56 4.81 -4.94
CA ALA A 95 3.94 4.89 -6.34
C ALA A 95 5.12 3.96 -6.61
N PHE A 96 5.23 3.44 -7.84
CA PHE A 96 6.46 2.77 -8.25
C PHE A 96 7.61 3.79 -8.32
N GLY A 97 8.80 3.37 -7.91
CA GLY A 97 10.01 4.19 -7.98
C GLY A 97 10.52 4.40 -9.41
N ASN A 98 10.03 3.62 -10.36
CA ASN A 98 10.30 3.76 -11.79
C ASN A 98 8.97 3.84 -12.55
N GLU A 99 8.80 4.87 -13.37
CA GLU A 99 7.59 5.10 -14.17
C GLU A 99 7.32 3.96 -15.15
N MET A 100 8.37 3.32 -15.67
CA MET A 100 8.24 2.20 -16.60
C MET A 100 7.55 0.97 -15.98
N ASP A 101 7.50 0.89 -14.65
CA ASP A 101 6.84 -0.20 -13.94
C ASP A 101 5.33 0.00 -13.79
N GLN A 102 4.77 1.17 -14.16
CA GLN A 102 3.35 1.52 -13.98
C GLN A 102 2.40 0.88 -15.01
N THR A 103 2.68 -0.35 -15.42
CA THR A 103 1.76 -1.11 -16.27
C THR A 103 0.59 -1.65 -15.44
N GLU A 104 -0.60 -1.78 -16.04
CA GLU A 104 -1.76 -2.34 -15.31
C GLU A 104 -1.47 -3.73 -14.73
N GLU A 105 -0.68 -4.54 -15.45
CA GLU A 105 -0.27 -5.88 -15.03
C GLU A 105 0.60 -5.82 -13.78
N ASN A 106 1.64 -4.99 -13.77
CA ASN A 106 2.53 -4.84 -12.61
C ASN A 106 1.77 -4.30 -11.39
N ILE A 107 0.85 -3.36 -11.59
CA ILE A 107 -0.02 -2.84 -10.52
C ILE A 107 -0.88 -3.97 -9.93
N GLU A 108 -1.49 -4.82 -10.76
CA GLU A 108 -2.30 -5.95 -10.28
C GLU A 108 -1.48 -7.03 -9.59
N ASP A 109 -0.29 -7.33 -10.11
CA ASP A 109 0.64 -8.31 -9.53
C ASP A 109 1.10 -7.85 -8.15
N ALA A 110 1.51 -6.59 -8.02
CA ALA A 110 1.88 -6.00 -6.74
C ALA A 110 0.71 -5.99 -5.75
N GLU A 111 -0.49 -5.55 -6.16
CA GLU A 111 -1.69 -5.60 -5.31
C GLU A 111 -1.98 -7.02 -4.82
N THR A 112 -1.91 -7.99 -5.72
CA THR A 112 -2.17 -9.39 -5.40
C THR A 112 -1.16 -9.92 -4.39
N LEU A 113 0.12 -9.57 -4.53
CA LEU A 113 1.16 -9.93 -3.56
C LEU A 113 0.92 -9.29 -2.19
N PHE A 114 0.58 -8.00 -2.12
CA PHE A 114 0.23 -7.35 -0.85
C PHE A 114 -0.98 -8.00 -0.17
N ILE A 115 -2.07 -8.20 -0.91
CA ILE A 115 -3.31 -8.76 -0.34
C ILE A 115 -3.11 -10.22 0.08
N ARG A 116 -2.38 -11.02 -0.70
CA ARG A 116 -2.11 -12.41 -0.32
C ARG A 116 -1.23 -12.50 0.93
N THR A 117 -0.23 -11.63 1.05
CA THR A 117 0.68 -11.62 2.20
C THR A 117 0.01 -11.12 3.48
N TYR A 118 -0.82 -10.07 3.39
CA TYR A 118 -1.36 -9.38 4.57
C TYR A 118 -2.88 -9.52 4.78
N GLY A 119 -3.61 -10.06 3.81
CA GLY A 119 -5.07 -10.08 3.76
C GLY A 119 -5.74 -10.92 4.84
N HIS A 120 -5.10 -12.00 5.30
CA HIS A 120 -5.66 -12.85 6.35
C HIS A 120 -5.66 -12.20 7.73
N ASN A 121 -4.69 -11.32 8.00
CA ASN A 121 -4.39 -10.86 9.36
C ASN A 121 -4.65 -9.35 9.55
N VAL A 122 -4.37 -8.55 8.51
CA VAL A 122 -4.36 -7.08 8.63
C VAL A 122 -5.45 -6.44 7.78
N LEU A 123 -5.55 -6.82 6.50
CA LEU A 123 -6.44 -6.15 5.54
C LEU A 123 -7.87 -6.70 5.62
N THR A 124 -8.58 -6.32 6.68
CA THR A 124 -9.93 -6.83 7.02
C THR A 124 -10.96 -6.64 5.91
N GLU A 125 -10.73 -5.71 4.99
CA GLU A 125 -11.66 -5.33 3.92
C GLU A 125 -11.36 -6.01 2.57
N ASN A 126 -10.20 -6.65 2.42
CA ASN A 126 -9.76 -7.28 1.18
C ASN A 126 -10.09 -8.77 1.15
N ILE A 127 -11.36 -9.14 0.93
CA ILE A 127 -11.81 -10.54 1.13
C ILE A 127 -11.56 -11.44 -0.11
N LYS A 128 -11.55 -10.89 -1.33
CA LYS A 128 -11.55 -11.69 -2.57
C LYS A 128 -10.17 -12.16 -3.03
N LYS A 129 -9.15 -11.32 -2.92
CA LYS A 129 -7.82 -11.57 -3.49
C LYS A 129 -6.87 -12.34 -2.56
N VAL A 130 -7.29 -12.68 -1.35
CA VAL A 130 -6.42 -13.35 -0.36
C VAL A 130 -5.95 -14.73 -0.85
N TYR A 131 -6.75 -15.40 -1.69
CA TYR A 131 -6.43 -16.72 -2.26
C TYR A 131 -5.98 -16.67 -3.71
N ALA A 132 -5.73 -15.48 -4.26
CA ALA A 132 -5.31 -15.34 -5.65
C ALA A 132 -3.92 -15.97 -5.87
N ASN A 133 -3.75 -16.63 -7.02
CA ASN A 133 -2.49 -17.23 -7.39
C ASN A 133 -1.59 -16.17 -8.04
N ILE A 134 -0.38 -16.01 -7.48
CA ILE A 134 0.67 -15.18 -8.08
C ILE A 134 1.42 -16.08 -9.06
N LYS A 135 1.55 -15.63 -10.30
CA LYS A 135 2.12 -16.43 -11.40
C LYS A 135 3.63 -16.24 -11.56
N GLU A 136 4.12 -15.09 -11.15
CA GLU A 136 5.49 -14.69 -11.33
C GLU A 136 6.23 -14.58 -10.01
N SER A 137 7.54 -14.75 -10.08
CA SER A 137 8.43 -14.49 -8.98
C SER A 137 8.69 -12.99 -8.89
N ILE A 138 8.19 -12.36 -7.83
CA ILE A 138 8.18 -10.90 -7.67
C ILE A 138 8.99 -10.52 -6.43
N CYS A 139 9.86 -9.53 -6.57
CA CYS A 139 10.50 -8.84 -5.46
C CYS A 139 9.97 -7.40 -5.37
N ILE A 140 9.47 -7.00 -4.19
CA ILE A 140 9.07 -5.61 -3.90
C ILE A 140 9.92 -5.09 -2.75
N ILE A 141 10.53 -3.94 -2.96
CA ILE A 141 11.23 -3.16 -1.94
C ILE A 141 10.34 -1.95 -1.59
N ASN A 142 9.82 -1.92 -0.36
CA ASN A 142 9.01 -0.82 0.15
C ASN A 142 9.90 0.24 0.82
N LEU A 143 9.75 1.47 0.37
CA LEU A 143 10.41 2.65 0.93
C LEU A 143 9.34 3.58 1.51
N PHE A 144 9.52 4.04 2.75
CA PHE A 144 8.50 4.83 3.45
C PHE A 144 8.98 6.26 3.69
N TYR A 145 8.14 7.23 3.34
CA TYR A 145 8.39 8.66 3.43
C TYR A 145 7.28 9.35 4.23
N LYS A 146 7.68 10.41 4.91
CA LYS A 146 6.79 11.36 5.55
C LYS A 146 6.15 12.27 4.49
N THR A 147 5.11 13.00 4.88
CA THR A 147 4.40 13.97 4.01
C THR A 147 5.22 15.23 3.65
N ASN A 148 6.44 15.34 4.17
CA ASN A 148 7.45 16.33 3.81
C ASN A 148 8.58 15.73 2.95
N GLU A 149 8.38 14.55 2.36
CA GLU A 149 9.33 13.82 1.49
C GLU A 149 10.59 13.29 2.20
N GLU A 150 10.70 13.45 3.53
CA GLU A 150 11.80 12.83 4.27
C GLU A 150 11.56 11.34 4.50
N PRO A 151 12.59 10.48 4.38
CA PRO A 151 12.45 9.07 4.68
C PRO A 151 12.13 8.82 6.15
N TRP A 152 11.27 7.84 6.41
CA TRP A 152 11.05 7.31 7.76
C TRP A 152 12.26 6.46 8.18
N ARG A 153 13.02 6.93 9.18
CA ARG A 153 14.09 6.12 9.80
C ARG A 153 13.56 4.90 10.55
N ARG A 154 12.35 5.02 11.10
CA ARG A 154 11.59 3.96 11.77
C ARG A 154 10.13 4.09 11.35
N LYS A 155 9.54 3.01 10.84
CA LYS A 155 8.15 3.01 10.39
C LYS A 155 7.20 3.31 11.56
N PRO A 156 6.17 4.13 11.36
CA PRO A 156 5.14 4.32 12.37
C PRO A 156 4.32 3.03 12.53
N ALA A 157 3.67 2.89 13.69
CA ALA A 157 3.03 1.64 14.10
C ALA A 157 1.92 1.17 13.13
N ASP A 158 1.24 2.10 12.47
CA ASP A 158 0.13 1.80 11.56
C ASP A 158 0.53 1.13 10.24
N ILE A 159 1.80 1.25 9.84
CA ILE A 159 2.35 0.61 8.63
C ILE A 159 3.42 -0.43 8.95
N LEU A 160 3.68 -0.70 10.23
CA LEU A 160 4.74 -1.61 10.69
C LEU A 160 4.51 -3.08 10.25
N PHE A 161 3.27 -3.44 9.93
CA PHE A 161 2.93 -4.76 9.40
C PHE A 161 3.47 -4.98 7.99
N MET A 162 3.67 -3.90 7.21
CA MET A 162 4.19 -3.97 5.86
C MET A 162 5.70 -4.10 5.94
N ASP A 163 6.25 -5.18 5.39
CA ASP A 163 7.66 -5.49 5.40
C ASP A 163 8.41 -4.63 4.37
N ASP A 164 9.69 -4.38 4.62
CA ASP A 164 10.52 -3.54 3.74
C ASP A 164 10.86 -4.29 2.45
N VAL A 165 10.91 -5.62 2.51
CA VAL A 165 11.13 -6.47 1.35
C VAL A 165 10.09 -7.60 1.34
N LEU A 166 9.44 -7.78 0.20
CA LEU A 166 8.55 -8.89 -0.12
C LEU A 166 9.13 -9.66 -1.29
N ILE A 167 9.33 -10.97 -1.13
CA ILE A 167 9.78 -11.85 -2.21
C ILE A 167 8.77 -12.97 -2.34
N HIS A 168 8.19 -13.13 -3.53
CA HIS A 168 7.43 -14.30 -3.91
C HIS A 168 8.24 -15.09 -4.93
N GLU A 169 8.38 -16.39 -4.71
CA GLU A 169 9.06 -17.31 -5.64
C GLU A 169 8.05 -18.35 -6.13
N THR A 170 8.01 -18.56 -7.45
CA THR A 170 7.09 -19.50 -8.11
C THR A 170 7.78 -20.73 -8.72
N GLU A 171 9.04 -21.00 -8.34
CA GLU A 171 9.82 -22.16 -8.81
C GLU A 171 9.05 -23.50 -8.74
N GLU A 172 9.27 -24.38 -9.73
CA GLU A 172 8.46 -25.58 -10.03
C GLU A 172 8.21 -26.55 -8.87
N LYS A 173 9.00 -26.48 -7.79
CA LYS A 173 8.90 -27.37 -6.63
C LYS A 173 8.52 -26.68 -5.33
N THR A 174 8.42 -25.35 -5.28
CA THR A 174 8.07 -24.64 -4.03
C THR A 174 7.53 -23.24 -4.29
N LYS A 175 6.24 -23.01 -3.98
CA LYS A 175 5.68 -21.66 -3.88
C LYS A 175 5.90 -21.13 -2.47
N ARG A 176 6.72 -20.10 -2.30
CA ARG A 176 6.93 -19.48 -0.99
C ARG A 176 6.94 -17.96 -1.07
N THR A 177 6.52 -17.33 0.01
CA THR A 177 6.67 -15.89 0.21
C THR A 177 7.63 -15.66 1.37
N LEU A 178 8.67 -14.89 1.12
CA LEU A 178 9.65 -14.46 2.11
C LEU A 178 9.45 -12.97 2.35
N VAL A 179 9.55 -12.55 3.61
CA VAL A 179 9.42 -11.15 4.00
C VAL A 179 10.57 -10.76 4.91
N ALA A 180 11.04 -9.53 4.81
CA ALA A 180 12.12 -9.03 5.65
C ALA A 180 11.89 -7.59 6.09
N LYS A 181 12.28 -7.30 7.34
CA LYS A 181 12.38 -5.95 7.87
C LYS A 181 13.84 -5.52 7.86
N LEU A 182 14.13 -4.39 7.25
CA LEU A 182 15.46 -3.82 7.27
C LEU A 182 15.72 -3.28 8.68
N LYS A 183 16.75 -3.82 9.36
CA LYS A 183 17.26 -3.17 10.58
C LYS A 183 17.79 -1.80 10.17
N SER A 184 17.42 -0.76 10.90
CA SER A 184 17.91 0.59 10.64
C SER A 184 19.44 0.55 10.55
N VAL A 185 19.98 0.84 9.37
CA VAL A 185 21.42 1.06 9.19
C VAL A 185 21.63 2.52 9.56
N GLU A 186 22.19 2.76 10.76
CA GLU A 186 22.71 4.08 11.10
C GLU A 186 23.98 4.28 10.25
N TRP A 187 23.95 5.27 9.36
CA TRP A 187 25.13 5.76 8.63
C TRP A 187 25.80 6.86 9.44
#